data_AF-A0A522I8M4-F1
#
_entry.id   AF-A0A522I8M4-F1
#
_cell.length_a   1.000
_cell.length_b   1.000
_cell.length_c   1.000
_cell.angle_alpha   90.00
_cell.angle_beta   90.00
_cell.angle_gamma   90.00
#
_symmetry.space_group_name_H-M   'P 1'
#
loop_
_entity.id
_entity.type
_entity.pdbx_description
1 polymer ?
#
loop_
_entity_poly.entity_id
_entity_poly.type
_entity_poly.pdbx_seq_one_letter_code
_entity_poly.pdbx_strand_id
1 'polypeptide(L)'
;MSPAGCDDQYGLELARGSSYIASTLTLQSRATAIAEVIDGFVAQYGDVDLAIFLEVLADRLDRRGAHEAAEAVTHAAERAARRR
;
A
#
# COMPACT_ATOMS: atom_id res chain seq x y z
N MET A 1 -12.56 7.22 -5.60
CA MET A 1 -12.72 5.79 -5.92
C MET A 1 -13.22 5.03 -4.69
N SER A 2 -13.89 3.89 -4.85
CA SER A 2 -14.27 2.98 -3.74
C SER A 2 -13.21 1.88 -3.57
N PRO A 3 -13.10 1.23 -2.39
CA PRO A 3 -12.14 0.14 -2.17
C PRO A 3 -12.28 -1.03 -3.16
N ALA A 4 -13.51 -1.46 -3.46
CA ALA A 4 -13.76 -2.52 -4.45
C ALA A 4 -13.29 -2.11 -5.86
N GLY A 5 -13.56 -0.88 -6.29
CA GLY A 5 -13.10 -0.37 -7.58
C GLY A 5 -11.58 -0.23 -7.65
N CYS A 6 -10.92 0.08 -6.53
CA CYS A 6 -9.46 0.09 -6.43
C CYS A 6 -8.88 -1.32 -6.57
N ASP A 7 -9.51 -2.33 -5.96
CA ASP A 7 -9.08 -3.72 -6.06
C ASP A 7 -9.17 -4.23 -7.51
N ASP A 8 -10.25 -3.89 -8.21
CA ASP A 8 -10.44 -4.22 -9.64
C ASP A 8 -9.43 -3.50 -10.54
N GLN A 9 -9.18 -2.20 -10.31
CA GLN A 9 -8.34 -1.38 -11.18
C GLN A 9 -6.84 -1.60 -10.96
N TYR A 10 -6.40 -1.80 -9.72
CA TYR A 10 -4.99 -1.91 -9.33
C TYR A 10 -4.64 -3.27 -8.73
N GLY A 11 -5.42 -4.31 -9.04
CA GLY A 11 -5.29 -5.63 -8.42
C GLY A 11 -3.89 -6.23 -8.56
N LEU A 12 -3.20 -5.97 -9.66
CA LEU A 12 -1.83 -6.43 -9.93
C LEU A 12 -0.82 -5.73 -9.01
N GLU A 13 -0.88 -4.41 -8.91
CA GLU A 13 -0.01 -3.58 -8.09
C GLU A 13 -0.21 -3.89 -6.61
N LEU A 14 -1.47 -4.05 -6.20
CA LEU A 14 -1.83 -4.50 -4.85
C LEU A 14 -1.27 -5.90 -4.55
N ALA A 15 -1.32 -6.83 -5.50
CA ALA A 15 -0.79 -8.19 -5.32
C ALA A 15 0.75 -8.20 -5.22
N ARG A 16 1.42 -7.39 -6.07
CA ARG A 16 2.88 -7.22 -6.05
C ARG A 16 3.33 -6.53 -4.77
N GLY A 17 2.74 -5.39 -4.42
CA GLY A 17 3.10 -4.61 -3.24
C GLY A 17 2.88 -5.39 -1.94
N SER A 18 1.73 -6.06 -1.79
CA SER A 18 1.47 -6.86 -0.59
C SER A 18 2.45 -8.03 -0.45
N SER A 19 2.81 -8.70 -1.55
CA SER A 19 3.76 -9.82 -1.52
C SER A 19 5.18 -9.35 -1.23
N TYR A 20 5.59 -8.23 -1.84
CA TYR A 20 6.90 -7.65 -1.61
C TYR A 20 7.06 -7.19 -0.15
N ILE A 21 6.13 -6.38 0.35
CA ILE A 21 6.17 -5.86 1.72
C ILE A 21 6.12 -7.00 2.75
N ALA A 22 5.25 -8.01 2.56
CA ALA A 22 5.13 -9.14 3.47
C ALA A 22 6.40 -10.03 3.52
N SER A 23 7.25 -9.99 2.49
CA SER A 23 8.50 -10.76 2.45
C SER A 23 9.66 -10.10 3.22
N THR A 24 9.47 -8.87 3.70
CA THR A 24 10.53 -8.12 4.39
C THR A 24 10.73 -8.61 5.83
N LEU A 25 11.99 -8.80 6.23
CA LEU A 25 12.35 -9.38 7.53
C LEU A 25 12.69 -8.33 8.59
N THR A 26 12.95 -7.08 8.20
CA THR A 26 13.37 -6.03 9.13
C THR A 26 12.51 -4.78 8.95
N LEU A 27 12.43 -3.96 10.01
CA LEU A 27 11.74 -2.67 9.95
C LEU A 27 12.29 -1.76 8.84
N GLN A 28 13.62 -1.78 8.64
CA GLN A 28 14.27 -0.98 7.60
C GLN A 28 13.88 -1.45 6.19
N SER A 29 13.98 -2.76 5.91
CA SER A 29 13.62 -3.29 4.57
C SER A 29 12.12 -3.14 4.29
N ARG A 30 11.28 -3.22 5.33
CA ARG A 30 9.85 -2.93 5.23
C ARG A 30 9.56 -1.48 4.86
N ALA A 31 10.21 -0.53 5.52
CA ALA A 31 10.06 0.89 5.22
C ALA A 31 10.49 1.21 3.77
N THR A 32 11.60 0.63 3.33
CA THR A 32 12.06 0.74 1.93
C THR A 32 11.04 0.14 0.95
N ALA A 33 10.55 -1.07 1.21
CA ALA A 33 9.56 -1.71 0.33
C ALA A 33 8.25 -0.91 0.23
N ILE A 34 7.78 -0.33 1.34
CA ILE A 34 6.61 0.56 1.34
C ILE A 34 6.87 1.80 0.48
N ALA A 35 8.04 2.44 0.62
CA ALA A 35 8.39 3.61 -0.16
C ALA A 35 8.45 3.29 -1.67
N GLU A 36 9.09 2.17 -2.05
CA GLU A 36 9.17 1.73 -3.45
C GLU A 36 7.80 1.44 -4.06
N VAL A 37 6.89 0.83 -3.30
CA VAL A 37 5.51 0.59 -3.75
C VAL A 37 4.74 1.91 -3.95
N ILE A 38 4.90 2.87 -3.04
CA ILE A 38 4.29 4.20 -3.17
C ILE A 38 4.85 4.94 -4.38
N ASP A 39 6.17 5.02 -4.50
CA ASP A 39 6.83 5.75 -5.59
C ASP A 39 6.49 5.13 -6.95
N GLY A 40 6.46 3.80 -7.04
CA GLY A 40 6.04 3.09 -8.24
C GLY A 40 4.59 3.37 -8.63
N PHE A 41 3.67 3.36 -7.65
CA PHE A 41 2.27 3.68 -7.89
C PHE A 41 2.11 5.13 -8.37
N VAL A 42 2.73 6.09 -7.67
CA VAL A 42 2.61 7.52 -8.00
C VAL A 42 3.24 7.84 -9.36
N ALA A 43 4.38 7.25 -9.68
CA ALA A 43 5.02 7.44 -10.98
C ALA A 43 4.13 6.96 -12.15
N GLN A 44 3.32 5.93 -11.92
CA GLN A 44 2.49 5.32 -12.97
C GLN A 44 1.08 5.91 -13.06
N TYR A 45 0.45 6.24 -11.92
CA TYR A 45 -0.97 6.61 -11.84
C TYR A 45 -1.23 8.00 -11.25
N GLY A 46 -0.22 8.66 -10.68
CA GLY A 46 -0.38 9.88 -9.90
C GLY A 46 -0.77 9.62 -8.43
N ASP A 47 -1.08 10.69 -7.71
CA ASP A 47 -1.33 10.69 -6.25
C ASP A 47 -2.80 10.86 -5.86
N VAL A 48 -3.65 11.25 -6.83
CA VAL A 48 -5.08 10.93 -6.80
C VAL A 48 -5.17 9.43 -6.50
N ASP A 49 -6.06 8.90 -5.68
CA ASP A 49 -6.24 7.46 -5.44
C ASP A 49 -5.12 6.75 -4.66
N LEU A 50 -3.97 7.38 -4.43
CA LEU A 50 -2.91 6.81 -3.57
C LEU A 50 -3.42 6.45 -2.17
N ALA A 51 -4.23 7.32 -1.55
CA ALA A 51 -4.76 7.06 -0.21
C ALA A 51 -5.61 5.77 -0.17
N ILE A 52 -6.54 5.62 -1.13
CA ILE A 52 -7.42 4.44 -1.22
C ILE A 52 -6.62 3.19 -1.61
N PHE A 53 -5.63 3.33 -2.49
CA PHE A 53 -4.72 2.22 -2.82
C PHE A 53 -3.99 1.71 -1.57
N LEU A 54 -3.47 2.60 -0.73
CA LEU A 54 -2.79 2.22 0.51
C LEU A 54 -3.75 1.63 1.54
N GLU A 55 -5.00 2.09 1.64
CA GLU A 55 -6.02 1.47 2.49
C GLU A 55 -6.29 0.01 2.08
N VAL A 56 -6.49 -0.25 0.79
CA VAL A 56 -6.72 -1.62 0.28
C VAL A 56 -5.47 -2.48 0.45
N LEU A 57 -4.28 -1.91 0.25
CA LEU A 57 -3.01 -2.60 0.46
C LEU A 57 -2.82 -3.00 1.94
N ALA A 58 -3.17 -2.11 2.87
CA ALA A 58 -3.12 -2.41 4.31
C ALA A 58 -4.06 -3.56 4.68
N ASP A 59 -5.32 -3.55 4.21
CA ASP A 59 -6.27 -4.64 4.43
C ASP A 59 -5.74 -5.98 3.87
N ARG A 60 -5.13 -5.98 2.68
CA ARG A 60 -4.51 -7.19 2.11
C ARG A 60 -3.33 -7.71 2.94
N LEU A 61 -2.52 -6.82 3.52
CA LEU A 61 -1.42 -7.21 4.41
C LEU A 61 -1.95 -7.77 5.73
N ASP A 62 -2.97 -7.16 6.30
CA ASP A 62 -3.59 -7.57 7.55
C ASP A 62 -4.20 -8.97 7.44
N ARG A 63 -4.95 -9.23 6.36
CA ARG A 63 -5.51 -10.56 6.04
C ARG A 63 -4.46 -11.65 5.84
N ARG A 64 -3.21 -11.29 5.53
CA ARG A 64 -2.07 -12.21 5.42
C ARG A 64 -1.31 -12.41 6.73
N GLY A 65 -1.74 -11.77 7.82
CA GLY A 65 -1.07 -11.80 9.12
C GLY A 65 0.13 -10.87 9.23
N ALA A 66 0.37 -10.01 8.24
CA ALA A 66 1.47 -9.04 8.24
C ALA A 66 1.05 -7.74 8.96
N HIS A 67 0.56 -7.86 10.21
CA HIS A 67 -0.10 -6.79 10.96
C HIS A 67 0.76 -5.53 11.11
N GLU A 68 2.04 -5.68 11.46
CA GLU A 68 2.94 -4.53 11.60
C GLU A 68 3.17 -3.79 10.26
N ALA A 69 3.10 -4.51 9.14
CA ALA A 69 3.20 -3.90 7.82
C ALA A 69 1.88 -3.21 7.43
N ALA A 70 0.74 -3.80 7.77
CA ALA A 70 -0.56 -3.20 7.59
C ALA A 70 -0.69 -1.88 8.36
N GLU A 71 -0.23 -1.84 9.62
CA GLU A 71 -0.22 -0.62 10.44
C GLU A 71 0.66 0.47 9.79
N ALA A 72 1.87 0.13 9.37
CA ALA A 72 2.77 1.08 8.71
C ALA A 72 2.17 1.65 7.41
N VAL A 73 1.52 0.81 6.60
CA VAL A 73 0.83 1.24 5.37
C VAL A 73 -0.40 2.08 5.70
N THR A 74 -1.14 1.78 6.76
CA THR A 74 -2.28 2.58 7.23
C THR A 74 -1.85 4.00 7.57
N HIS A 75 -0.76 4.17 8.32
CA HIS A 75 -0.20 5.50 8.59
C HIS A 75 0.26 6.22 7.32
N ALA A 76 0.76 5.49 6.32
CA ALA A 76 1.07 6.09 5.01
C ALA A 76 -0.21 6.58 4.29
N ALA A 77 -1.29 5.79 4.34
CA ALA A 77 -2.59 6.16 3.77
C ALA A 77 -3.15 7.44 4.42
N GLU A 78 -3.13 7.51 5.75
CA GLU A 78 -3.57 8.69 6.51
C GLU A 78 -2.79 9.96 6.12
N ARG A 79 -1.48 9.83 5.91
CA ARG A 79 -0.65 10.95 5.45
C ARG A 79 -0.97 11.36 4.01
N ALA A 80 -1.24 10.40 3.13
CA ALA A 80 -1.64 10.69 1.75
C ALA A 80 -3.01 11.39 1.69
N ALA A 81 -3.97 10.96 2.51
CA ALA A 81 -5.30 11.56 2.58
C ALA A 81 -5.25 13.04 3.05
N ARG A 82 -4.32 13.41 3.94
CA ARG A 82 -4.15 14.79 4.42
C ARG A 82 -3.53 15.75 3.40
N ARG A 83 -2.93 15.23 2.33
CA ARG A 83 -2.24 16.03 1.29
C ARG A 83 -3.15 16.37 0.10
N ARG A 84 -4.36 15.83 0.06
CA ARG A 84 -5.37 16.06 -0.97
C ARG A 84 -6.18 17.33 -0.76
#